data_AF-A0A345IKD6-F1
#
_entry.id   AF-A0A345IKD6-F1
#
_cell.length_a   1.000
_cell.length_b   1.000
_cell.length_c   1.000
_cell.angle_alpha   90.00
_cell.angle_beta   90.00
_cell.angle_gamma   90.00
#
_symmetry.space_group_name_H-M   'P 1'
#
loop_
_entity.id
_entity.type
_entity.pdbx_description
1 polymer ?
#
loop_
_entity_poly.entity_id
_entity_poly.type
_entity_poly.pdbx_seq_one_letter_code
_entity_poly.pdbx_strand_id
1 'polypeptide(L)'
;MTTVPGAPDWLLRLAAAHEKIDVQLAAVTRTELPGDVLERLSRSPFWTIREYVARKPQLPPGVLAHLARDLDYGVRLTVANRPGLPPDLRHLLRRDPHPLVQAVILLAEGERG
;
A
#
# COMPACT_ATOMS: atom_id res chain seq x y z
N MET A 1 -9.51 18.22 -7.88
CA MET A 1 -9.68 18.17 -6.41
C MET A 1 -8.50 18.86 -5.77
N THR A 2 -8.71 20.10 -5.32
CA THR A 2 -7.72 20.98 -4.69
C THR A 2 -7.29 20.37 -3.36
N THR A 3 -6.07 19.84 -3.29
CA THR A 3 -5.44 19.53 -2.01
C THR A 3 -5.17 20.84 -1.30
N VAL A 4 -5.79 21.05 -0.13
CA VAL A 4 -5.43 22.17 0.74
C VAL A 4 -4.01 21.90 1.27
N PRO A 5 -2.99 22.72 0.94
CA PRO A 5 -1.67 22.61 1.55
C PRO A 5 -1.79 22.87 3.06
N GLY A 6 -1.16 22.04 3.89
CA GLY A 6 -1.14 22.26 5.35
C GLY A 6 -2.34 21.76 6.16
N ALA A 7 -3.04 20.71 5.72
CA ALA A 7 -4.01 20.04 6.58
C ALA A 7 -3.31 19.55 7.87
N PRO A 8 -3.79 19.93 9.08
CA PRO A 8 -3.16 19.51 10.33
C PRO A 8 -3.17 17.98 10.49
N ASP A 9 -2.16 17.42 11.15
CA ASP A 9 -2.06 15.97 11.32
C ASP A 9 -3.29 15.34 11.99
N TRP A 10 -3.93 16.05 12.93
CA TRP A 10 -5.14 15.56 13.59
C TRP A 10 -6.29 15.35 12.59
N LEU A 11 -6.37 16.18 11.55
CA LEU A 11 -7.38 16.05 10.50
C LEU A 11 -7.07 14.83 9.60
N LEU A 12 -5.79 14.56 9.31
CA LEU A 12 -5.38 13.37 8.58
C LEU A 12 -5.71 12.08 9.37
N ARG A 13 -5.46 12.09 10.68
CA ARG A 13 -5.82 10.96 11.56
C ARG A 13 -7.32 10.73 11.63
N LEU A 14 -8.10 11.82 11.72
CA LEU A 14 -9.56 11.75 11.71
C LEU A 14 -10.07 11.18 10.39
N ALA A 15 -9.57 11.68 9.26
CA ALA A 15 -9.96 11.22 7.94
C ALA A 15 -9.61 9.74 7.71
N ALA A 16 -8.44 9.30 8.19
CA ALA A 16 -8.00 7.92 8.08
C ALA A 16 -8.82 6.93 8.93
N ALA A 17 -9.41 7.39 10.03
CA ALA A 17 -10.26 6.59 10.90
C ALA A 17 -11.74 6.59 10.46
N HIS A 18 -12.11 7.38 9.45
CA HIS A 18 -13.49 7.55 9.05
C HIS A 18 -14.05 6.31 8.35
N GLU A 19 -15.32 5.97 8.59
CA GLU A 19 -15.99 4.81 7.97
C GLU A 19 -16.26 4.93 6.46
N LYS A 20 -16.12 6.13 5.90
CA LYS A 20 -16.50 6.44 4.51
C LYS A 20 -15.26 6.45 3.65
N ILE A 21 -15.30 5.68 2.58
CA ILE A 21 -14.21 5.59 1.62
C ILE A 21 -13.79 6.96 1.08
N ASP A 22 -14.74 7.84 0.76
CA ASP A 22 -14.43 9.17 0.19
C ASP A 22 -13.60 10.04 1.15
N VAL A 23 -13.84 9.91 2.46
CA VAL A 23 -13.10 10.65 3.48
C VAL A 23 -11.70 10.05 3.65
N GLN A 24 -11.57 8.73 3.68
CA GLN A 24 -10.25 8.08 3.68
C GLN A 24 -9.46 8.40 2.40
N LEU A 25 -10.14 8.49 1.26
CA LEU A 25 -9.56 8.80 -0.04
C LEU A 25 -8.96 10.22 -0.04
N ALA A 26 -9.64 11.18 0.59
CA ALA A 26 -9.13 12.54 0.76
C ALA A 26 -7.79 12.59 1.54
N ALA A 27 -7.57 11.66 2.49
CA ALA A 27 -6.29 11.51 3.17
C ALA A 27 -5.27 10.76 2.29
N VAL A 28 -5.62 9.57 1.79
CA VAL A 28 -4.68 8.68 1.10
C VAL A 28 -4.16 9.24 -0.22
N THR A 29 -4.81 10.23 -0.82
CA THR A 29 -4.35 10.88 -2.06
C THR A 29 -3.17 11.84 -1.85
N ARG A 30 -2.87 12.24 -0.60
CA ARG A 30 -1.71 13.10 -0.29
C ARG A 30 -0.40 12.32 -0.45
N THR A 31 0.61 12.89 -1.09
CA THR A 31 1.89 12.20 -1.36
C THR A 31 2.55 11.69 -0.09
N GLU A 32 2.66 12.54 0.92
CA GLU A 32 3.27 12.23 2.22
C GLU A 32 2.19 12.11 3.29
N LEU A 33 2.31 11.07 4.11
CA LEU A 33 1.44 10.81 5.25
C LEU A 33 2.28 10.34 6.44
N PRO A 34 1.91 10.73 7.66
CA PRO A 34 2.51 10.18 8.87
C PRO A 34 2.42 8.66 8.90
N GLY A 35 3.42 8.01 9.52
CA GLY A 35 3.50 6.55 9.59
C GLY A 35 2.28 5.90 10.25
N ASP A 36 1.74 6.52 11.29
CA ASP A 36 0.53 6.05 11.99
C ASP A 36 -0.74 6.17 11.11
N VAL A 37 -0.80 7.18 10.24
CA VAL A 37 -1.88 7.34 9.26
C VAL A 37 -1.79 6.27 8.17
N LEU A 38 -0.59 5.99 7.66
CA LEU A 38 -0.36 4.88 6.72
C LEU A 38 -0.74 3.53 7.33
N GLU A 39 -0.37 3.32 8.59
CA GLU A 39 -0.67 2.11 9.33
C GLU A 39 -2.19 1.92 9.59
N ARG A 40 -2.93 3.01 9.82
CA ARG A 40 -4.38 2.96 9.92
C ARG A 40 -5.01 2.61 8.56
N LEU A 41 -4.64 3.34 7.51
CA LEU A 41 -5.21 3.19 6.17
C LEU A 41 -4.87 1.83 5.55
N SER A 42 -3.73 1.22 5.89
CA SER A 42 -3.37 -0.13 5.43
C SER A 42 -4.29 -1.21 5.99
N ARG A 43 -5.11 -0.90 7.00
CA ARG A 43 -6.12 -1.81 7.59
C ARG A 43 -7.54 -1.38 7.25
N SER A 44 -7.71 -0.47 6.30
CA SER A 44 -9.03 -0.05 5.82
C SER A 44 -9.85 -1.25 5.35
N PRO A 45 -11.18 -1.31 5.62
CA PRO A 45 -12.04 -2.33 5.04
C PRO A 45 -12.09 -2.25 3.51
N PHE A 46 -11.75 -1.09 2.92
CA PHE A 46 -11.76 -0.87 1.48
C PHE A 46 -10.41 -1.25 0.86
N TRP A 47 -10.41 -2.28 0.02
CA TRP A 47 -9.19 -2.75 -0.66
C TRP A 47 -8.55 -1.66 -1.52
N THR A 48 -9.36 -0.78 -2.13
CA THR A 48 -8.88 0.37 -2.91
C THR A 48 -8.03 1.32 -2.08
N ILE A 49 -8.40 1.57 -0.83
CA ILE A 49 -7.60 2.41 0.09
C ILE A 49 -6.27 1.71 0.41
N ARG A 50 -6.29 0.40 0.69
CA ARG A 50 -5.07 -0.37 0.95
C ARG A 50 -4.14 -0.40 -0.27
N GLU A 51 -4.71 -0.47 -1.47
CA GLU A 51 -3.97 -0.36 -2.73
C GLU A 51 -3.31 1.02 -2.88
N TYR A 52 -4.04 2.11 -2.60
CA TYR A 52 -3.46 3.46 -2.59
C TYR A 52 -2.31 3.60 -1.57
N VAL A 53 -2.41 2.96 -0.41
CA VAL A 53 -1.29 2.90 0.55
C VAL A 53 -0.12 2.12 -0.07
N ALA A 54 -0.37 0.96 -0.69
CA ALA A 54 0.67 0.16 -1.34
C ALA A 54 1.43 0.91 -2.44
N ARG A 55 0.81 1.93 -3.07
CA ARG A 55 1.43 2.81 -4.08
C ARG A 55 2.31 3.92 -3.49
N LYS A 56 2.33 4.13 -2.17
CA LYS A 56 3.13 5.20 -1.55
C LYS A 56 4.62 5.01 -1.78
N PRO A 57 5.39 6.07 -2.09
CA PRO A 57 6.81 5.93 -2.39
C PRO A 57 7.56 5.32 -1.21
N GLN A 58 7.26 5.77 0.00
CA GLN A 58 7.83 5.27 1.24
C GLN A 58 6.73 4.65 2.10
N LEU A 59 7.02 3.47 2.64
CA LEU A 59 6.13 2.77 3.57
C LEU A 59 6.93 2.31 4.78
N PRO A 60 6.38 2.42 6.00
CA PRO A 60 6.93 1.75 7.15
C PRO A 60 7.07 0.23 6.87
N PRO A 61 8.16 -0.43 7.29
CA PRO A 61 8.38 -1.85 6.98
C PRO A 61 7.23 -2.77 7.40
N GLY A 62 6.62 -2.50 8.57
CA GLY A 62 5.45 -3.25 9.05
C GLY A 62 4.22 -3.10 8.15
N VAL A 63 3.98 -1.91 7.60
CA VAL A 63 2.89 -1.65 6.66
C VAL A 63 3.13 -2.37 5.34
N LEU A 64 4.35 -2.31 4.80
CA LEU A 64 4.71 -3.03 3.58
C LEU A 64 4.54 -4.56 3.75
N ALA A 65 5.02 -5.11 4.88
CA ALA A 65 4.89 -6.54 5.18
C ALA A 65 3.43 -6.99 5.38
N HIS A 66 2.59 -6.11 5.92
CA HIS A 66 1.14 -6.34 6.06
C HIS A 66 0.47 -6.39 4.68
N LEU A 67 0.71 -5.39 3.83
CA LEU A 67 0.11 -5.31 2.49
C LEU A 67 0.61 -6.43 1.54
N ALA A 68 1.83 -6.94 1.74
CA ALA A 68 2.32 -8.12 1.01
C ALA A 68 1.52 -9.39 1.31
N ARG A 69 0.76 -9.41 2.41
CA ARG A 69 -0.12 -10.52 2.84
C ARG A 69 -1.60 -10.14 2.77
N ASP A 70 -1.93 -9.06 2.06
CA ASP A 70 -3.31 -8.58 1.96
C ASP A 70 -4.22 -9.67 1.40
N LEU A 71 -5.50 -9.67 1.78
CA LEU A 71 -6.48 -10.63 1.23
C LEU A 71 -6.73 -10.37 -0.26
N ASP A 72 -6.70 -9.10 -0.68
CA ASP A 72 -6.92 -8.70 -2.06
C ASP A 72 -5.64 -8.85 -2.90
N TYR A 73 -5.74 -9.59 -4.00
CA TYR A 73 -4.57 -9.83 -4.85
C TYR A 73 -4.10 -8.58 -5.59
N GLY A 74 -4.97 -7.59 -5.84
CA GLY A 74 -4.61 -6.32 -6.46
C GLY A 74 -3.70 -5.48 -5.56
N VAL A 75 -3.97 -5.50 -4.25
CA VAL A 75 -3.06 -4.91 -3.25
C VAL A 75 -1.70 -5.63 -3.26
N ARG A 76 -1.69 -6.96 -3.22
CA ARG A 76 -0.43 -7.75 -3.26
C ARG A 76 0.33 -7.55 -4.57
N LEU A 77 -0.37 -7.45 -5.69
CA LEU A 77 0.20 -7.15 -7.01
C LEU A 77 0.85 -5.77 -7.04
N THR A 78 0.21 -4.78 -6.42
CA THR A 78 0.77 -3.43 -6.27
C THR A 78 2.06 -3.47 -5.45
N VAL A 79 2.09 -4.26 -4.36
CA VAL A 79 3.31 -4.49 -3.58
C VAL A 79 4.38 -5.18 -4.42
N ALA A 80 4.04 -6.23 -5.17
CA ALA A 80 4.96 -6.99 -6.03
C ALA A 80 5.66 -6.13 -7.09
N ASN A 81 4.99 -5.10 -7.60
CA ASN A 81 5.54 -4.15 -8.57
C ASN A 81 6.47 -3.09 -7.96
N ARG A 82 6.69 -3.09 -6.64
CA ARG A 82 7.54 -2.07 -6.00
C ARG A 82 9.02 -2.32 -6.30
N PRO A 83 9.79 -1.28 -6.66
CA PRO A 83 11.24 -1.39 -6.75
C PRO A 83 11.83 -1.62 -5.35
N GLY A 84 12.92 -2.38 -5.28
CA GLY A 84 13.65 -2.59 -4.03
C GLY A 84 12.90 -3.40 -2.96
N LEU A 85 11.94 -4.24 -3.36
CA LEU A 85 11.28 -5.17 -2.41
C LEU A 85 12.33 -5.95 -1.59
N PRO A 86 12.19 -6.01 -0.26
CA PRO A 86 13.03 -6.85 0.59
C PRO A 86 13.00 -8.32 0.15
N PRO A 87 14.13 -9.06 0.23
CA PRO A 87 14.21 -10.45 -0.20
C PRO A 87 13.12 -11.36 0.39
N ASP A 88 12.82 -11.23 1.67
CA ASP A 88 11.80 -12.05 2.33
C ASP A 88 10.40 -11.84 1.75
N LEU A 89 10.05 -10.59 1.41
CA LEU A 89 8.76 -10.28 0.78
C LEU A 89 8.73 -10.73 -0.68
N ARG A 90 9.86 -10.66 -1.40
CA ARG A 90 9.98 -11.23 -2.75
C ARG A 90 9.77 -12.75 -2.72
N HIS A 91 10.41 -13.46 -1.79
CA HIS A 91 10.24 -14.90 -1.62
C HIS A 91 8.81 -15.30 -1.26
N LEU A 92 8.14 -14.49 -0.43
CA LEU A 92 6.73 -14.66 -0.11
C LEU A 92 5.85 -14.52 -1.37
N LEU A 93 5.98 -13.41 -2.11
CA LEU A 93 5.13 -13.11 -3.27
C LEU A 93 5.41 -14.02 -4.47
N ARG A 94 6.59 -14.62 -4.57
CA ARG A 94 6.88 -15.69 -5.54
C ARG A 94 5.98 -16.92 -5.35
N ARG A 95 5.49 -17.14 -4.13
CA ARG A 95 4.59 -18.25 -3.78
C ARG A 95 3.14 -17.78 -3.60
N ASP A 96 2.82 -16.57 -4.08
CA ASP A 96 1.48 -16.01 -3.97
C ASP A 96 0.45 -16.93 -4.64
N PRO A 97 -0.74 -17.15 -4.06
CA PRO A 97 -1.76 -17.99 -4.70
C PRO A 97 -2.26 -17.43 -6.04
N HIS A 98 -2.10 -16.12 -6.29
CA HIS A 98 -2.58 -15.48 -7.51
C HIS A 98 -1.50 -15.48 -8.61
N PRO A 99 -1.74 -16.08 -9.79
CA PRO A 99 -0.72 -16.21 -10.84
C PRO A 99 -0.12 -14.88 -11.33
N LEU A 100 -0.92 -13.82 -11.41
CA LEU A 100 -0.39 -12.50 -11.82
C LEU A 100 0.63 -11.93 -10.83
N VAL A 101 0.47 -12.19 -9.53
CA VAL A 101 1.42 -11.72 -8.52
C VAL A 101 2.74 -12.48 -8.64
N GLN A 102 2.67 -13.80 -8.85
CA GLN A 102 3.85 -14.63 -9.10
C GLN A 102 4.59 -14.17 -10.37
N ALA A 103 3.86 -13.96 -11.47
CA ALA A 103 4.42 -13.59 -12.76
C ALA A 103 5.23 -12.28 -12.68
N VAL A 104 4.70 -11.25 -12.00
CA VAL A 104 5.41 -9.98 -11.79
C VAL A 104 6.74 -10.18 -11.07
N ILE A 105 6.77 -11.01 -10.03
CA ILE A 105 8.01 -11.29 -9.28
C ILE A 105 9.03 -12.01 -10.17
N LEU A 106 8.60 -13.03 -10.92
CA LEU A 106 9.48 -13.82 -11.79
C LEU A 106 10.05 -13.00 -12.95
N LEU A 107 9.24 -12.14 -13.58
CA LEU A 107 9.68 -11.25 -14.65
C LEU A 107 10.74 -10.27 -14.16
N ALA A 108 10.55 -9.68 -12.98
CA ALA A 108 11.53 -8.78 -12.39
C ALA A 108 12.87 -9.47 -12.03
N GLU A 109 12.89 -10.80 -11.90
CA GLU A 109 14.12 -11.58 -11.67
C GLU A 109 14.87 -11.87 -12.98
N GLY A 110 14.15 -12.14 -14.07
CA GLY A 110 14.73 -12.38 -15.39
C GLY A 110 15.46 -11.18 -15.99
N GLU A 111 15.08 -9.95 -15.61
CA GLU A 111 15.77 -8.71 -16.02
C GLU A 111 17.09 -8.45 -15.26
N ARG A 112 17.39 -9.21 -14.21
CA ARG A 112 18.58 -9.03 -13.35
C ARG A 112 19.67 -10.08 -13.54
N GLY A 113 19.46 -11.07 -14.41
CA GLY A 113 20.43 -12.12 -14.76
C GLY A 113 21.09 -11.84 -16.11
#